data_AF-A0AB40CAM9-F1
#
_entry.id   AF-A0AB40CAM9-F1
#
_cell.length_a   1.000
_cell.length_b   1.000
_cell.length_c   1.000
_cell.angle_alpha   90.00
_cell.angle_beta   90.00
_cell.angle_gamma   90.00
#
_symmetry.space_group_name_H-M   'P 1'
#
loop_
_entity.id
_entity.type
_entity.pdbx_description
1 polymer ?
#
loop_
_entity_poly.entity_id
_entity_poly.type
_entity_poly.pdbx_seq_one_letter_code
_entity_poly.pdbx_strand_id
1 'polypeptide(L)'
;MEWSMRLRVACYIAEALEYCINEARTLYFDLNPNKVLLDKTGNPCLSCFGLAKNHKEGRCYRTNISYTPPECIMGMVTPESMIYSFGILLQDLLSGKQLPGDKALELVLGKQIPIILDSRLNDEYSIEEATVLMKLAYQCLEHSPTDRPTITDVIATLAQVQSNAAGLSNAIPGTEGQDA
;
A
#
# COMPACT_ATOMS: atom_id res chain seq x y z
N MET A 1 -9.06 -2.55 -12.00
CA MET A 1 -9.28 -2.15 -10.60
C MET A 1 -9.16 -0.64 -10.58
N GLU A 2 -10.28 0.02 -10.31
CA GLU A 2 -10.40 1.49 -10.29
C GLU A 2 -9.55 2.11 -9.18
N TRP A 3 -9.27 3.41 -9.29
CA TRP A 3 -8.43 4.12 -8.31
C TRP A 3 -8.97 4.01 -6.88
N SER A 4 -10.27 4.26 -6.73
CA SER A 4 -10.98 4.22 -5.44
C SER A 4 -10.88 2.84 -4.77
N MET A 5 -10.88 1.76 -5.56
CA MET A 5 -10.75 0.41 -5.04
C MET A 5 -9.31 0.09 -4.61
N ARG A 6 -8.30 0.59 -5.35
CA ARG A 6 -6.89 0.45 -4.95
C ARG A 6 -6.62 1.15 -3.62
N LEU A 7 -7.13 2.37 -3.47
CA LEU A 7 -7.07 3.12 -2.21
C LEU A 7 -7.77 2.37 -1.08
N ARG A 8 -8.98 1.86 -1.31
CA ARG A 8 -9.71 1.07 -0.31
C ARG A 8 -8.93 -0.17 0.12
N VAL A 9 -8.33 -0.89 -0.83
CA VAL A 9 -7.44 -2.03 -0.53
C VAL A 9 -6.28 -1.58 0.36
N ALA A 10 -5.58 -0.51 -0.01
CA ALA A 10 -4.44 -0.01 0.77
C ALA A 10 -4.85 0.32 2.23
N CYS A 11 -5.96 1.03 2.43
CA CYS A 11 -6.47 1.36 3.77
C CYS A 11 -6.78 0.08 4.59
N TYR A 12 -7.58 -0.83 4.02
CA TYR A 12 -8.01 -2.05 4.72
C TYR A 12 -6.82 -2.95 5.09
N ILE A 13 -5.82 -3.06 4.21
CA ILE A 13 -4.63 -3.83 4.51
C ILE A 13 -3.79 -3.14 5.58
N ALA A 14 -3.62 -1.82 5.55
CA ALA A 14 -2.91 -1.09 6.60
C ALA A 14 -3.57 -1.27 7.98
N GLU A 15 -4.90 -1.16 8.05
CA GLU A 15 -5.68 -1.41 9.28
C GLU A 15 -5.53 -2.87 9.76
N ALA A 16 -5.56 -3.84 8.84
CA ALA A 16 -5.34 -5.25 9.19
C ALA A 16 -3.93 -5.49 9.76
N LEU A 17 -2.90 -4.84 9.20
CA LEU A 17 -1.54 -4.94 9.72
C LEU A 17 -1.40 -4.24 11.08
N GLU A 18 -2.05 -3.10 11.30
CA GLU A 18 -2.09 -2.42 12.60
C GLU A 18 -2.70 -3.33 13.66
N TYR A 19 -3.83 -3.97 13.36
CA TYR A 19 -4.44 -4.95 14.26
C TYR A 19 -3.48 -6.10 14.61
N CYS A 20 -2.75 -6.62 13.60
CA CYS A 20 -1.75 -7.67 13.80
C CYS A 20 -0.61 -7.22 14.73
N ILE A 21 -0.10 -6.00 14.54
CA ILE A 21 0.99 -5.42 15.31
C ILE A 21 0.57 -5.15 16.77
N ASN A 22 -0.59 -4.51 16.95
CA ASN A 22 -1.03 -4.01 18.26
C ASN A 22 -1.70 -5.07 19.13
N GLU A 23 -2.74 -5.72 18.60
CA GLU A 23 -3.65 -6.57 19.39
C GLU A 23 -3.17 -8.02 19.45
N ALA A 24 -2.67 -8.54 18.33
CA ALA A 24 -2.33 -9.95 18.22
C ALA A 24 -0.84 -10.25 18.47
N ARG A 25 0.02 -9.23 18.54
CA ARG A 25 1.51 -9.33 18.45
C ARG A 25 1.94 -10.37 17.41
N THR A 26 1.16 -10.48 16.34
CA THR A 26 1.26 -11.53 15.35
C THR A 26 1.87 -10.90 14.12
N LEU A 27 3.00 -11.43 13.69
CA LEU A 27 3.65 -10.97 12.49
C LEU A 27 2.97 -11.60 11.26
N TYR A 28 2.81 -10.81 10.21
CA TYR A 28 2.30 -11.27 8.93
C TYR A 28 3.46 -11.51 7.97
N PHE A 29 3.50 -12.70 7.39
CA PHE A 29 4.54 -13.16 6.47
C PHE A 29 3.98 -13.22 5.05
N ASP A 30 4.85 -13.02 4.07
CA ASP A 30 4.50 -13.18 2.65
C ASP A 30 3.30 -12.29 2.23
N LEU A 31 3.28 -11.03 2.68
CA LEU A 31 2.29 -10.07 2.18
C LEU A 31 2.57 -9.79 0.71
N ASN A 32 1.62 -10.15 -0.15
CA ASN A 32 1.66 -9.91 -1.59
C ASN A 32 0.21 -9.82 -2.14
N PRO A 33 0.01 -9.36 -3.39
CA PRO A 33 -1.32 -9.18 -3.96
C PRO A 33 -2.22 -10.43 -3.92
N ASN A 34 -1.66 -11.65 -3.97
CA ASN A 34 -2.45 -12.90 -3.92
C ASN A 34 -3.03 -13.17 -2.52
N LYS A 35 -2.56 -12.47 -1.49
CA LYS A 35 -3.09 -12.56 -0.12
C LYS A 35 -4.21 -11.55 0.16
N VAL A 36 -4.41 -10.60 -0.76
CA VAL A 36 -5.52 -9.64 -0.70
C VAL A 36 -6.73 -10.29 -1.37
N LEU A 37 -7.76 -10.52 -0.59
CA LEU A 37 -9.00 -11.15 -1.01
C LEU A 37 -10.13 -10.12 -1.02
N LEU A 38 -11.22 -10.42 -1.73
CA LEU A 38 -12.47 -9.69 -1.61
C LEU A 38 -13.49 -10.61 -0.95
N ASP A 39 -14.20 -10.10 0.05
CA ASP A 39 -15.30 -10.82 0.65
C ASP A 39 -16.56 -10.81 -0.23
N LYS A 40 -17.61 -11.48 0.22
CA LYS A 40 -18.91 -11.58 -0.46
C LYS A 40 -19.61 -10.22 -0.70
N THR A 41 -19.19 -9.17 0.00
CA THR A 41 -19.68 -7.79 -0.15
C THR A 41 -18.73 -6.91 -0.97
N GLY A 42 -17.61 -7.46 -1.45
CA GLY A 42 -16.60 -6.73 -2.21
C GLY A 42 -15.63 -5.94 -1.35
N ASN A 43 -15.60 -6.15 -0.03
CA ASN A 43 -14.64 -5.48 0.84
C ASN A 43 -13.29 -6.20 0.81
N PRO A 44 -12.16 -5.46 0.76
CA PRO A 44 -10.84 -6.05 0.87
C PRO A 44 -10.64 -6.77 2.20
N CYS A 45 -9.99 -7.93 2.18
CA CYS A 45 -9.67 -8.72 3.35
C CYS A 45 -8.26 -9.28 3.21
N LEU A 46 -7.52 -9.32 4.32
CA LEU A 46 -6.21 -9.96 4.36
C LEU A 46 -6.37 -11.45 4.69
N SER A 47 -5.83 -12.32 3.84
CA SER A 47 -5.87 -13.77 4.05
C SER A 47 -5.18 -14.17 5.36
N CYS A 48 -5.76 -15.11 6.11
CA CYS A 48 -5.14 -15.59 7.35
C CYS A 48 -3.91 -16.51 7.14
N PHE A 49 -3.63 -16.95 5.91
CA PHE A 49 -2.53 -17.88 5.63
C PHE A 49 -1.13 -17.28 5.83
N GLY A 50 -1.00 -15.95 5.80
CA GLY A 50 0.26 -15.28 6.12
C GLY A 50 0.46 -15.01 7.62
N LEU A 51 -0.54 -15.26 8.48
CA LEU A 51 -0.40 -15.05 9.91
C LEU A 51 0.52 -16.11 10.51
N ALA A 52 1.69 -15.68 11.00
CA ALA A 52 2.54 -16.56 11.78
C ALA A 52 2.12 -16.54 13.25
N LYS A 53 1.26 -17.47 13.61
CA LYS A 53 0.94 -17.74 15.01
C LYS A 53 2.18 -18.36 15.67
N ASN A 54 2.90 -17.57 16.48
CA ASN A 54 3.97 -18.00 17.38
C ASN A 54 5.24 -18.57 16.70
N HIS A 55 6.20 -17.71 16.33
CA HIS A 55 7.54 -18.18 16.03
C HIS A 55 8.43 -18.16 17.29
N LYS A 56 8.58 -19.32 17.92
CA LYS A 56 9.76 -19.63 18.76
C LYS A 56 11.03 -19.81 17.91
N GLU A 57 10.92 -19.82 16.57
CA GLU A 57 12.04 -20.16 15.67
C GLU A 57 12.32 -19.18 14.51
N GLY A 58 11.62 -18.03 14.42
CA GLY A 58 11.94 -16.95 13.46
C GLY A 58 12.33 -17.39 12.04
N ARG A 59 11.65 -18.35 11.42
CA ARG A 59 11.97 -18.78 10.04
C ARG A 59 10.90 -18.30 9.08
N CYS A 60 11.27 -17.31 8.28
CA CYS A 60 10.45 -16.78 7.20
C CYS A 60 10.36 -17.86 6.08
N TYR A 61 9.22 -18.56 5.99
CA TYR A 61 8.95 -19.52 4.91
C TYR A 61 8.62 -18.72 3.65
N ARG A 62 9.58 -18.66 2.72
CA ARG A 62 9.55 -17.77 1.56
C ARG A 62 8.89 -18.47 0.38
N THR A 63 7.92 -17.79 -0.21
CA THR A 63 7.30 -18.17 -1.50
C THR A 63 7.71 -17.19 -2.60
N ASN A 64 8.04 -15.94 -2.28
CA ASN A 64 8.44 -14.94 -3.28
C ASN A 64 9.51 -13.96 -2.76
N ILE A 65 10.73 -14.08 -3.29
CA ILE A 65 11.88 -13.23 -2.92
C ILE A 65 11.62 -11.77 -3.28
N SER A 66 10.83 -11.50 -4.32
CA SER A 66 10.56 -10.15 -4.78
C SER A 66 9.71 -9.30 -3.83
N TYR A 67 9.08 -9.92 -2.82
CA TYR A 67 8.32 -9.23 -1.76
C TYR A 67 9.02 -9.29 -0.39
N THR A 68 10.25 -9.80 -0.36
CA THR A 68 10.97 -10.09 0.89
C THR A 68 11.84 -8.90 1.30
N PRO A 69 11.63 -8.32 2.49
CA PRO A 69 12.50 -7.30 3.05
C PRO A 69 13.95 -7.79 3.18
N PRO A 70 14.96 -6.92 3.03
CA PRO A 70 16.36 -7.33 3.04
C PRO A 70 16.75 -8.04 4.36
N GLU A 71 16.22 -7.59 5.50
CA GLU A 71 16.47 -8.22 6.81
C GLU A 71 15.77 -9.58 6.98
N CYS A 72 14.66 -9.81 6.28
CA CYS A 72 14.00 -11.12 6.24
C CYS A 72 14.86 -12.19 5.54
N ILE A 73 15.86 -11.78 4.76
CA ILE A 73 16.87 -12.69 4.19
C ILE A 73 17.66 -13.39 5.29
N MET A 74 17.84 -12.74 6.44
CA MET A 74 18.49 -13.30 7.63
C MET A 74 17.51 -14.01 8.57
N GLY A 75 16.23 -14.13 8.19
CA GLY A 75 15.18 -14.81 8.96
C GLY A 75 14.42 -13.91 9.94
N MET A 76 14.84 -12.66 10.12
CA MET A 76 14.18 -11.74 11.04
C MET A 76 12.92 -11.17 10.41
N VAL A 77 11.77 -11.38 11.04
CA VAL A 77 10.55 -10.65 10.71
C VAL A 77 10.20 -9.76 11.87
N THR A 78 9.97 -8.49 11.55
CA THR A 78 9.63 -7.46 12.51
C THR A 78 8.41 -6.66 12.01
N PRO A 79 7.80 -5.82 12.83
CA PRO A 79 6.76 -4.90 12.35
C PRO A 79 7.23 -4.07 11.15
N GLU A 80 8.48 -3.60 11.16
CA GLU A 80 9.07 -2.83 10.07
C GLU A 80 9.20 -3.66 8.78
N SER A 81 9.43 -4.96 8.87
CA SER A 81 9.39 -5.87 7.73
C SER A 81 8.00 -5.94 7.08
N MET A 82 6.93 -5.89 7.89
CA MET A 82 5.55 -5.82 7.37
C MET A 82 5.30 -4.50 6.65
N ILE A 83 5.86 -3.39 7.14
CA ILE A 83 5.79 -2.08 6.45
C ILE A 83 6.47 -2.16 5.09
N TYR A 84 7.63 -2.81 4.99
CA TYR A 84 8.31 -2.98 3.71
C TYR A 84 7.48 -3.78 2.69
N SER A 85 6.93 -4.92 3.11
CA SER A 85 6.04 -5.69 2.22
C SER A 85 4.77 -4.92 1.85
N PHE A 86 4.26 -4.06 2.74
CA PHE A 86 3.17 -3.13 2.41
C PHE A 86 3.59 -2.11 1.35
N GLY A 87 4.81 -1.57 1.42
CA GLY A 87 5.37 -0.67 0.40
C GLY A 87 5.37 -1.29 -1.00
N ILE A 88 5.76 -2.57 -1.12
CA ILE A 88 5.74 -3.29 -2.40
C ILE A 88 4.29 -3.47 -2.87
N LEU A 89 3.38 -3.87 -1.99
CA LEU A 89 1.96 -4.00 -2.31
C LEU A 89 1.37 -2.67 -2.80
N LEU A 90 1.69 -1.56 -2.14
CA LEU A 90 1.21 -0.24 -2.53
C LEU A 90 1.76 0.16 -3.90
N GLN A 91 3.05 -0.09 -4.17
CA GLN A 91 3.66 0.14 -5.48
C GLN A 91 3.00 -0.70 -6.59
N ASP A 92 2.69 -1.97 -6.33
CA ASP A 92 1.97 -2.85 -7.26
C ASP A 92 0.55 -2.36 -7.52
N LEU A 93 -0.15 -1.90 -6.47
CA LEU A 93 -1.47 -1.29 -6.59
C LEU A 93 -1.42 -0.05 -7.46
N LEU A 94 -0.45 0.85 -7.28
CA LEU A 94 -0.37 2.11 -8.03
C LEU A 94 0.02 1.89 -9.51
N SER A 95 1.00 1.01 -9.75
CA SER A 95 1.53 0.77 -11.10
C SER A 95 0.78 -0.30 -11.90
N GLY A 96 -0.05 -1.12 -11.24
CA GLY A 96 -0.80 -2.21 -11.86
C GLY A 96 0.06 -3.38 -12.35
N LYS A 97 1.35 -3.40 -12.01
CA LYS A 97 2.34 -4.42 -12.38
C LYS A 97 3.39 -4.55 -11.28
N GLN A 98 4.09 -5.68 -11.24
CA GLN A 98 5.20 -5.83 -10.31
C GLN A 98 6.39 -4.98 -10.78
N LEU A 99 6.80 -4.02 -9.96
CA LEU A 99 7.95 -3.17 -10.22
C LEU A 99 9.11 -3.54 -9.28
N PRO A 100 10.36 -3.61 -9.77
CA PRO A 100 11.52 -3.68 -8.88
C PRO A 100 11.56 -2.43 -7.99
N GLY A 101 11.84 -2.59 -6.69
CA GLY A 101 11.85 -1.48 -5.71
C GLY A 101 12.71 -0.30 -6.14
N ASP A 102 13.91 -0.57 -6.65
CA ASP A 102 14.86 0.45 -7.12
C ASP A 102 14.33 1.29 -8.29
N LYS A 103 13.45 0.71 -9.11
CA LYS A 103 12.94 1.35 -10.33
C LYS A 103 11.81 2.34 -10.05
N ALA A 104 11.06 2.16 -8.95
CA ALA A 104 10.11 3.18 -8.52
C ALA A 104 10.82 4.42 -7.98
N LEU A 105 11.94 4.26 -7.27
CA LEU A 105 12.71 5.37 -6.72
C LEU A 105 13.21 6.32 -7.82
N GLU A 106 13.87 5.80 -8.86
CA GLU A 106 14.37 6.62 -9.96
C GLU A 106 13.26 7.41 -10.66
N LEU A 107 12.09 6.79 -10.82
CA LEU A 107 10.97 7.38 -11.54
C LEU A 107 10.19 8.40 -10.68
N VAL A 108 10.09 8.18 -9.36
CA VAL A 108 9.50 9.13 -8.40
C VAL A 108 10.39 10.37 -8.26
N LEU A 109 11.71 10.19 -8.09
CA LEU A 109 12.67 11.30 -8.02
C LEU A 109 12.77 12.05 -9.35
N GLY A 110 12.64 11.35 -10.47
CA GLY A 110 12.56 11.93 -11.81
C GLY A 110 11.22 12.61 -12.14
N LYS A 111 10.25 12.62 -11.22
CA LYS A 111 8.89 13.17 -11.40
C LYS A 111 8.11 12.56 -12.57
N GLN A 112 8.44 11.33 -12.97
CA GLN A 112 7.78 10.61 -14.05
C GLN A 112 6.58 9.79 -13.55
N ILE A 113 5.80 10.37 -12.62
CA ILE A 113 4.66 9.72 -11.97
C ILE A 113 3.67 9.11 -13.00
N PRO A 114 3.26 9.83 -14.07
CA PRO A 114 2.32 9.27 -15.06
C PRO A 114 2.85 8.04 -15.81
N ILE A 115 4.17 7.85 -15.87
CA ILE A 115 4.80 6.70 -16.56
C ILE A 115 4.79 5.45 -15.67
N ILE A 116 4.79 5.64 -14.34
CA ILE A 116 4.77 4.56 -13.36
C ILE A 116 3.36 4.04 -13.15
N LEU A 117 2.40 4.96 -13.07
CA LEU A 117 1.02 4.64 -12.77
C LEU A 117 0.41 3.77 -13.86
N ASP A 118 -0.53 2.93 -13.44
CA ASP A 118 -1.25 2.07 -14.36
C ASP A 118 -2.02 2.93 -15.37
N SER A 119 -1.69 2.80 -16.66
CA SER A 119 -2.34 3.55 -17.73
C SER A 119 -3.84 3.31 -17.83
N ARG A 120 -4.36 2.23 -17.20
CA ARG A 120 -5.79 1.93 -17.12
C ARG A 120 -6.54 2.78 -16.09
N LEU A 121 -5.85 3.59 -15.29
CA LEU A 121 -6.47 4.47 -14.29
C LEU A 121 -7.16 5.70 -14.91
N ASN A 122 -6.98 5.98 -16.21
CA ASN A 122 -7.72 7.00 -16.97
C ASN A 122 -7.94 8.34 -16.23
N ASP A 123 -6.91 8.84 -15.53
CA ASP A 123 -6.93 10.09 -14.75
C ASP A 123 -7.99 10.13 -13.60
N GLU A 124 -8.39 8.98 -13.06
CA GLU A 124 -9.24 8.87 -11.84
C GLU A 124 -8.53 9.29 -10.54
N TYR A 125 -7.35 9.91 -10.64
CA TYR A 125 -6.52 10.34 -9.52
C TYR A 125 -6.00 11.75 -9.76
N SER A 126 -5.80 12.52 -8.69
CA SER A 126 -5.01 13.75 -8.79
C SER A 126 -3.51 13.44 -8.74
N ILE A 127 -2.70 14.28 -9.40
CA ILE A 127 -1.24 14.15 -9.39
C ILE A 127 -0.72 14.27 -7.95
N GLU A 128 -1.35 15.11 -7.14
CA GLU A 128 -1.04 15.33 -5.74
C GLU A 128 -1.23 14.05 -4.92
N GLU A 129 -2.39 13.40 -5.02
CA GLU A 129 -2.68 12.14 -4.32
C GLU A 129 -1.72 11.04 -4.73
N ALA A 130 -1.52 10.87 -6.05
CA ALA A 130 -0.60 9.86 -6.55
C ALA A 130 0.85 10.13 -6.09
N THR A 131 1.27 11.39 -6.04
CA THR A 131 2.59 11.78 -5.52
C THR A 131 2.74 11.43 -4.04
N VAL A 132 1.71 11.70 -3.24
CA VAL A 132 1.71 11.36 -1.80
C VAL A 132 1.82 9.85 -1.61
N LEU A 133 1.02 9.05 -2.31
CA LEU A 133 1.04 7.59 -2.18
C LEU A 133 2.34 6.98 -2.70
N MET A 134 2.90 7.49 -3.79
CA MET A 134 4.19 7.01 -4.31
C MET A 134 5.33 7.32 -3.35
N LYS A 135 5.32 8.51 -2.71
CA LYS A 135 6.28 8.84 -1.65
C LYS A 135 6.13 7.94 -0.44
N LEU A 136 4.89 7.67 -0.02
CA LEU A 136 4.61 6.75 1.09
C LEU A 136 5.13 5.34 0.79
N ALA A 137 4.83 4.81 -0.41
CA ALA A 137 5.35 3.52 -0.86
C ALA A 137 6.88 3.49 -0.81
N TYR A 138 7.53 4.55 -1.30
CA TYR A 138 8.98 4.67 -1.25
C TYR A 138 9.54 4.67 0.18
N GLN A 139 8.97 5.46 1.10
CA GLN A 139 9.40 5.48 2.50
C GLN A 139 9.24 4.12 3.18
N CYS A 140 8.19 3.36 2.83
CA CYS A 140 8.02 1.99 3.32
C CYS A 140 9.13 1.05 2.85
N LEU A 141 9.73 1.32 1.69
CA LEU A 141 10.78 0.52 1.06
C LEU A 141 12.20 0.90 1.45
N GLU A 142 12.37 1.77 2.44
CA GLU A 142 13.70 2.13 2.93
C GLU A 142 14.47 0.89 3.40
N HIS A 143 15.75 0.83 3.01
CA HIS A 143 16.60 -0.34 3.29
C HIS A 143 16.79 -0.52 4.80
N SER A 144 16.96 0.59 5.53
CA SER A 144 17.03 0.58 6.98
C SER A 144 15.62 0.44 7.59
N PRO A 145 15.35 -0.57 8.43
CA PRO A 145 14.05 -0.74 9.06
C PRO A 145 13.60 0.47 9.90
N THR A 146 14.55 1.20 10.51
CA THR A 146 14.26 2.36 11.37
C THR A 146 13.82 3.60 10.61
N ASP A 147 14.10 3.64 9.31
CA ASP A 147 13.80 4.81 8.47
C ASP A 147 12.42 4.67 7.79
N ARG A 148 11.77 3.52 7.97
CA ARG A 148 10.41 3.24 7.50
C ARG A 148 9.39 3.94 8.40
N PRO A 149 8.25 4.39 7.84
CA PRO A 149 7.17 4.99 8.63
C PRO A 149 6.54 3.97 9.57
N THR A 150 5.94 4.45 10.66
CA THR A 150 5.14 3.58 11.52
C THR A 150 3.82 3.20 10.83
N ILE A 151 3.18 2.12 11.27
CA ILE A 151 1.86 1.74 10.71
C ILE A 151 0.82 2.85 10.92
N THR A 152 0.92 3.59 12.01
CA THR A 152 0.05 4.74 12.30
C THR A 152 0.28 5.88 11.30
N ASP A 153 1.53 6.18 10.94
CA ASP A 153 1.84 7.18 9.90
C ASP A 153 1.31 6.77 8.53
N VAL A 154 1.41 5.47 8.20
CA VAL A 154 0.86 4.90 6.96
C VAL A 154 -0.65 5.10 6.91
N ILE A 155 -1.38 4.71 7.96
CA ILE A 155 -2.84 4.86 8.03
C ILE A 155 -3.25 6.33 7.95
N ALA A 156 -2.57 7.21 8.69
CA ALA A 156 -2.85 8.64 8.67
C ALA A 156 -2.70 9.24 7.25
N THR A 157 -1.64 8.86 6.54
CA THR A 157 -1.39 9.32 5.17
C THR A 157 -2.46 8.82 4.20
N LEU A 158 -2.85 7.54 4.30
CA LEU A 158 -3.90 6.95 3.47
C LEU A 158 -5.28 7.60 3.73
N ALA A 159 -5.62 7.84 5.00
CA ALA A 159 -6.87 8.49 5.39
C ALA A 159 -6.96 9.93 4.87
N GLN A 160 -5.84 10.67 4.87
CA GLN A 160 -5.76 12.01 4.28
C GLN A 160 -6.06 11.98 2.78
N VAL A 161 -5.45 11.05 2.04
CA VAL A 161 -5.68 10.89 0.59
C VAL A 161 -7.13 10.50 0.30
N GLN A 162 -7.68 9.56 1.06
CA GLN A 162 -9.07 9.11 0.88
C GLN A 162 -10.10 10.22 1.16
N SER A 163 -9.84 11.07 2.15
CA SER A 163 -10.70 12.21 2.49
C SER A 163 -10.68 13.27 1.39
N ASN A 164 -9.52 13.53 0.80
CA ASN A 164 -9.38 14.47 -0.32
C ASN A 164 -10.14 13.97 -1.56
N ALA A 165 -10.04 12.68 -1.87
CA ALA A 165 -10.77 12.06 -2.98
C ALA A 165 -12.30 12.17 -2.80
N ALA A 166 -12.80 11.97 -1.57
CA ALA A 166 -14.22 12.12 -1.26
C ALA A 166 -14.70 13.59 -1.30
N GLY A 167 -13.84 14.54 -0.93
CA GLY A 167 -14.13 15.98 -1.00
C GLY A 167 -14.28 16.50 -2.43
N LEU A 168 -13.44 15.99 -3.36
CA LEU A 168 -13.50 16.36 -4.78
C LEU A 168 -14.73 15.80 -5.50
N SER A 169 -15.21 14.60 -5.13
CA SER A 169 -16.44 14.02 -5.69
C SER A 169 -17.71 14.81 -5.33
N ASN A 170 -17.67 15.64 -4.27
CA ASN A 170 -18.81 16.44 -3.82
C ASN A 170 -18.80 17.88 -4.35
N ALA A 171 -17.75 18.29 -5.06
CA ALA A 171 -17.59 19.62 -5.61
C ALA A 171 -17.92 19.64 -7.12
N ILE A 172 -19.18 19.40 -7.47
CA ILE A 172 -19.73 19.81 -8.77
C ILE A 172 -20.56 21.08 -8.52
N PRO A 173 -20.07 22.29 -8.80
CA PRO A 173 -20.94 23.45 -8.95
C PRO A 173 -21.71 23.26 -10.26
N GLY A 174 -23.03 23.09 -10.13
CA GLY A 174 -23.94 23.11 -11.27
C GLY A 174 -23.74 24.39 -12.06
N THR A 175 -23.55 24.23 -13.36
CA THR A 175 -23.70 25.28 -14.36
C THR A 175 -25.16 25.73 -14.36
N GLU A 176 -25.45 26.85 -13.69
CA GLU A 176 -26.62 27.66 -14.02
C GLU A 176 -26.14 28.91 -14.75
N GLY A 177 -26.14 28.80 -16.07
CA GLY A 177 -26.07 29.93 -16.98
C GLY A 177 -27.20 29.79 -17.99
N GLN A 178 -28.36 30.35 -17.67
CA GLN A 178 -29.39 30.83 -18.60
C GLN A 178 -30.55 31.38 -17.80
N ASP A 179 -30.73 32.70 -17.81
CA ASP A 179 -32.03 33.31 -18.10
C ASP A 179 -31.80 34.75 -18.58
N ALA A 180 -32.73 35.14 -19.47
CA ALA A 180 -32.67 36.17 -20.50
C ALA A 180 -32.54 37.63 -20.04
#